data_AF-A0AA90JDB2-F1
#
_entry.id   AF-A0AA90JDB2-F1
#
_cell.length_a   1.000
_cell.length_b   1.000
_cell.length_c   1.000
_cell.angle_alpha   90.00
_cell.angle_beta   90.00
_cell.angle_gamma   90.00
#
_symmetry.space_group_name_H-M   'P 1'
#
loop_
_entity.id
_entity.type
_entity.pdbx_description
1 polymer ?
#
loop_
_entity_poly.entity_id
_entity_poly.type
_entity_poly.pdbx_seq_one_letter_code
_entity_poly.pdbx_strand_id
1 'polypeptide(L)'
;MKINQYGTQPVNPYHKSFEKQTASSQGAAHPEDKVEISAKAKELQKGPDLMKERQEKIAQLKAAVENGTYKVDGKGIAEKMVNFYKQQ
;
A
#
# COMPACT_ATOMS: atom_id res chain seq x y z
N MET A 1 52.75 -31.78 44.45
CA MET A 1 52.35 -30.48 43.86
C MET A 1 51.62 -30.76 42.55
N LYS A 2 50.43 -30.18 42.33
CA LYS A 2 49.66 -30.34 41.09
C LYS A 2 49.96 -29.15 40.18
N ILE A 3 50.45 -29.40 38.96
CA ILE A 3 50.81 -28.37 37.99
C ILE A 3 49.63 -28.22 37.03
N ASN A 4 48.95 -27.07 37.06
CA ASN A 4 47.90 -26.76 36.10
C ASN A 4 48.53 -26.22 34.82
N GLN A 5 48.31 -26.91 33.69
CA GLN A 5 48.75 -26.46 32.38
C GLN A 5 47.79 -25.39 31.88
N TYR A 6 48.23 -24.13 31.91
CA TYR A 6 47.53 -23.04 31.22
C TYR A 6 47.77 -23.22 29.71
N GLY A 7 46.82 -23.83 29.02
CA GLY A 7 46.81 -23.90 27.56
C GLY A 7 46.73 -22.49 26.97
N THR A 8 47.65 -22.18 26.06
CA THR A 8 47.62 -20.96 25.26
C THR A 8 46.31 -20.94 24.46
N GLN A 9 45.47 -19.94 24.72
CA GLN A 9 44.28 -19.72 23.91
C GLN A 9 44.75 -19.29 22.51
N PRO A 10 44.40 -19.99 21.42
CA PRO A 10 44.74 -19.55 20.07
C PRO A 10 43.83 -18.37 19.72
N VAL A 11 44.25 -17.16 20.08
CA VAL A 11 43.55 -15.94 19.67
C VAL A 11 43.87 -15.73 18.19
N ASN A 12 43.04 -16.27 17.28
CA ASN A 12 43.23 -16.05 15.85
C ASN A 12 42.67 -14.66 15.48
N PRO A 13 43.52 -13.65 15.20
CA PRO A 13 43.06 -12.28 14.92
C PRO A 13 42.28 -12.19 13.60
N TYR A 14 42.48 -13.15 12.68
CA TYR A 14 41.81 -13.20 11.38
C TYR A 14 40.31 -13.54 11.46
N HIS A 15 39.88 -14.31 12.46
CA HIS A 15 38.44 -14.60 12.63
C HIS A 15 37.68 -13.34 13.09
N LYS A 16 38.28 -12.52 13.95
CA LYS A 16 37.67 -11.25 14.42
C LYS A 16 37.48 -10.24 13.30
N SER A 17 38.39 -10.18 12.33
CA SER A 17 38.23 -9.29 11.17
C SER A 17 37.08 -9.73 10.25
N PHE A 18 36.87 -11.04 10.10
CA PHE A 18 35.79 -11.56 9.26
C PHE A 18 34.41 -11.31 9.91
N GLU A 19 34.30 -11.50 11.23
CA GLU A 19 33.08 -11.16 12.00
C GLU A 19 32.75 -9.66 11.99
N LYS A 20 33.78 -8.80 11.99
CA LYS A 20 33.56 -7.34 11.95
C LYS A 20 33.03 -6.86 10.59
N GLN A 21 33.42 -7.55 9.52
CA GLN A 21 33.02 -7.23 8.16
C GLN A 21 31.59 -7.71 7.85
N THR A 22 31.17 -8.86 8.42
CA THR A 22 29.78 -9.35 8.33
C THR A 22 28.80 -8.56 9.19
N ALA A 23 29.24 -8.02 10.33
CA ALA A 23 28.42 -7.12 11.14
C ALA A 23 28.17 -5.75 10.47
N SER A 24 29.06 -5.30 9.58
CA SER A 24 28.89 -4.05 8.83
C SER A 24 28.03 -4.17 7.57
N SER A 25 27.72 -5.38 7.10
CA SER A 25 26.89 -5.62 5.91
C SER A 25 25.42 -5.92 6.23
N GLN A 26 25.06 -6.06 7.51
CA GLN A 26 23.66 -6.09 7.95
C GLN A 26 23.11 -4.67 8.03
N GLY A 27 22.94 -4.09 6.83
CA GLY A 27 21.81 -3.24 6.49
C GLY A 27 21.60 -2.03 7.38
N ALA A 28 22.44 -1.00 7.20
CA ALA A 28 21.86 0.34 7.12
C ALA A 28 20.86 0.30 5.97
N ALA A 29 19.59 -0.01 6.26
CA ALA A 29 18.51 0.12 5.31
C ALA A 29 18.55 1.57 4.84
N HIS A 30 18.91 1.78 3.58
CA HIS A 30 18.81 3.09 2.96
C HIS A 30 17.37 3.56 3.18
N PRO A 31 17.15 4.80 3.68
CA PRO A 31 15.80 5.33 3.79
C PRO A 31 15.22 5.36 2.37
N GLU A 32 14.30 4.43 2.10
CA GLU A 32 13.50 4.43 0.89
C GLU A 32 12.45 5.53 1.03
N ASP A 33 12.32 6.35 -0.01
CA ASP A 33 11.24 7.32 -0.10
C ASP A 33 9.90 6.59 -0.19
N LYS A 34 9.15 6.60 0.92
CA LYS A 34 7.84 5.97 1.02
C LYS A 34 6.75 7.02 0.84
N VAL A 35 5.95 6.87 -0.21
CA VAL A 35 4.75 7.69 -0.43
C VAL A 35 3.56 7.03 0.27
N GLU A 36 3.06 7.63 1.36
CA GLU A 36 1.86 7.15 2.06
C GLU A 36 0.64 8.02 1.74
N ILE A 37 -0.51 7.39 1.53
CA ILE A 37 -1.79 8.10 1.42
C ILE A 37 -2.08 8.77 2.77
N SER A 38 -2.32 10.09 2.74
CA SER A 38 -2.56 10.89 3.95
C SER A 38 -3.75 10.36 4.74
N ALA A 39 -3.69 10.48 6.07
CA ALA A 39 -4.78 10.07 6.96
C ALA A 39 -6.12 10.73 6.56
N LYS A 40 -6.07 12.02 6.22
CA LYS A 40 -7.21 12.79 5.73
C LYS A 40 -7.80 12.25 4.42
N ALA A 41 -6.97 11.80 3.47
CA ALA A 41 -7.46 11.21 2.23
C ALA A 41 -8.14 9.84 2.48
N LYS A 42 -7.61 9.04 3.42
CA LYS A 42 -8.25 7.78 3.84
C LYS A 42 -9.60 8.00 4.53
N GLU A 43 -9.73 9.08 5.29
CA GLU A 43 -11.00 9.47 5.91
C GLU A 43 -12.02 9.90 4.85
N LEU A 44 -11.63 10.74 3.88
CA LEU A 44 -12.51 11.16 2.78
C LEU A 44 -12.96 10.00 1.89
N GLN A 45 -12.15 8.95 1.74
CA GLN A 45 -12.50 7.76 0.97
C GLN A 45 -13.59 6.92 1.67
N LYS A 46 -13.70 6.99 3.00
CA LYS A 46 -14.67 6.25 3.81
C LYS A 46 -15.98 7.01 3.90
N GLY A 47 -16.73 7.08 2.80
CA GLY A 47 -18.14 7.48 2.80
C GLY A 47 -19.06 6.25 2.82
N PRO A 48 -19.41 5.66 3.98
CA PRO A 48 -20.26 4.47 4.05
C PRO A 48 -21.70 4.72 3.56
N ASP A 49 -22.25 5.93 3.75
CA ASP A 49 -23.63 6.23 3.33
C ASP A 49 -23.79 6.25 1.80
N LEU A 50 -22.78 6.75 1.09
CA LEU A 50 -22.71 6.74 -0.38
C LEU A 50 -22.77 5.33 -0.98
N MET A 51 -22.38 4.30 -0.23
CA MET A 51 -22.38 2.91 -0.72
C MET A 51 -23.79 2.31 -0.78
N LYS A 52 -24.66 2.63 0.19
CA LYS A 52 -26.04 2.11 0.21
C LYS A 52 -26.89 2.70 -0.91
N GLU A 53 -26.91 4.02 -1.05
CA GLU A 53 -27.63 4.69 -2.14
C GLU A 53 -27.12 4.24 -3.52
N ARG A 54 -25.81 3.99 -3.64
CA ARG A 54 -25.21 3.46 -4.87
C ARG A 54 -25.68 2.04 -5.16
N GLN A 55 -25.79 1.18 -4.16
CA GLN A 55 -26.28 -0.20 -4.34
C GLN A 55 -27.74 -0.21 -4.82
N GLU A 56 -28.61 0.59 -4.22
CA GLU A 56 -30.01 0.71 -4.64
C GLU A 56 -30.12 1.19 -6.09
N LYS A 57 -29.36 2.23 -6.46
CA LYS A 57 -29.31 2.74 -7.82
C LYS A 57 -28.82 1.68 -8.82
N ILE A 58 -27.82 0.89 -8.45
CA ILE A 58 -27.32 -0.21 -9.30
C ILE A 58 -28.40 -1.27 -9.50
N ALA A 59 -29.13 -1.65 -8.44
CA ALA A 59 -30.19 -2.64 -8.54
C ALA A 59 -31.31 -2.19 -9.49
N GLN A 60 -31.75 -0.93 -9.38
CA GLN A 60 -32.75 -0.35 -10.29
C GLN A 60 -32.28 -0.35 -11.75
N LEU A 61 -31.02 0.03 -11.99
CA LEU A 61 -30.44 0.04 -13.34
C LEU A 61 -30.36 -1.37 -13.93
N LYS A 62 -29.95 -2.36 -13.15
CA LYS A 62 -29.91 -3.77 -13.58
C LYS A 62 -31.29 -4.25 -14.01
N ALA A 63 -32.31 -4.03 -13.18
CA ALA A 63 -33.68 -4.39 -13.50
C ALA A 63 -34.19 -3.70 -14.77
N ALA A 64 -33.89 -2.42 -14.98
CA ALA A 64 -34.27 -1.70 -16.20
C ALA A 64 -33.57 -2.26 -17.46
N VAL A 65 -32.31 -2.69 -17.34
CA VAL A 65 -31.57 -3.30 -18.45
C VAL A 65 -32.12 -4.68 -18.78
N GLU A 66 -32.35 -5.52 -17.77
CA GLU A 66 -32.93 -6.87 -17.94
C GLU A 66 -34.32 -6.83 -18.58
N ASN A 67 -35.15 -5.87 -18.17
CA ASN A 67 -36.49 -5.67 -18.73
C ASN A 67 -36.49 -4.96 -20.09
N GLY A 68 -35.34 -4.54 -20.61
CA GLY A 68 -35.22 -3.81 -21.89
C GLY A 68 -35.82 -2.41 -21.87
N THR A 69 -36.14 -1.86 -20.69
CA THR A 69 -36.72 -0.52 -20.54
C THR A 69 -35.66 0.57 -20.33
N TYR A 70 -34.40 0.19 -20.19
CA TYR A 70 -33.29 1.14 -20.07
C TYR A 70 -33.10 1.94 -21.36
N LYS A 71 -33.24 3.27 -21.25
CA LYS A 71 -33.00 4.20 -22.35
C LYS A 71 -31.71 4.97 -22.12
N VAL A 72 -30.83 4.92 -23.11
CA VAL A 72 -29.59 5.70 -23.11
C VAL A 72 -29.91 7.14 -23.50
N ASP A 73 -29.70 8.09 -22.57
CA ASP A 73 -29.85 9.51 -22.85
C ASP A 73 -28.51 10.11 -23.32
N GLY A 74 -28.37 10.28 -24.63
CA GLY A 74 -27.17 10.87 -25.24
C GLY A 74 -26.91 12.31 -24.82
N LYS A 75 -27.95 13.11 -24.58
CA LYS A 75 -27.79 14.52 -24.16
C LYS A 75 -27.27 14.60 -22.73
N GLY A 76 -27.84 13.81 -21.83
CA GLY A 76 -27.39 13.71 -20.44
C GLY A 76 -25.97 13.16 -20.32
N ILE A 77 -25.54 12.28 -21.23
CA ILE A 77 -24.14 11.83 -21.29
C ILE A 77 -23.21 12.99 -21.65
N ALA A 78 -23.49 13.71 -22.73
CA ALA A 78 -22.68 14.83 -23.18
C ALA A 78 -22.58 15.92 -22.10
N GLU A 79 -23.69 16.25 -21.45
CA GLU A 79 -23.73 17.22 -20.35
C GLU A 79 -22.84 16.78 -19.18
N LYS A 80 -22.93 15.51 -18.76
CA LYS A 80 -22.10 14.99 -17.67
C LYS A 80 -20.62 14.97 -18.02
N MET A 81 -20.26 14.61 -19.25
CA MET A 81 -18.87 14.65 -19.71
C MET A 81 -18.34 16.07 -19.64
N VAL A 82 -19.08 17.03 -20.19
CA VAL A 82 -18.71 18.44 -20.17
C VAL A 82 -18.55 18.95 -18.74
N ASN A 83 -19.51 18.67 -17.85
CA ASN A 83 -19.47 19.12 -16.46
C ASN A 83 -18.29 18.51 -15.70
N PHE A 84 -17.98 17.23 -15.91
CA PHE A 84 -16.86 16.56 -15.25
C PHE A 84 -15.51 17.18 -15.63
N TYR A 85 -15.29 17.49 -16.90
CA TYR A 85 -14.01 18.04 -17.37
C TYR A 85 -13.89 19.57 -17.24
N LYS A 86 -15.01 20.30 -17.22
CA LYS A 86 -15.01 21.77 -17.04
C LYS A 86 -14.81 22.22 -15.59
N GLN A 87 -15.07 21.35 -14.61
CA GLN A 87 -14.94 21.68 -13.18
C GLN A 87 -13.53 21.40 -12.61
N GLN A 88 -12.52 21.18 -13.46
CA GLN A 88 -11.11 21.13 -13.03
C GLN A 88 -10.47 22.51 -12.97
#